data_AF-A0A922NZH3-F1
#
_entry.id   AF-A0A922NZH3-F1
#
_cell.length_a   1.000
_cell.length_b   1.000
_cell.length_c   1.000
_cell.angle_alpha   90.00
_cell.angle_beta   90.00
_cell.angle_gamma   90.00
#
_symmetry.space_group_name_H-M   'P 1'
#
loop_
_entity.id
_entity.type
_entity.pdbx_description
1 polymer ?
#
loop_
_entity_poly.entity_id
_entity_poly.type
_entity_poly.pdbx_seq_one_letter_code
_entity_poly.pdbx_strand_id
1 'polypeptide(L)'
;MTADRSFIVGWLSDLVAELVHDELDRRDGEKRLAAAAVLAAEEFAGEVLSLIRIIAESVDAPAAFDRMSAPQADEVETGDAVAVLLAVGLAVAGVKVAWPSRPMARAARTRIAAAGEAGLAAVSGMGGEGADLYAWLSNLVSVSVRVVSEIAANAVPVVRVATKLSLPSSVLAYQLYGDASRAQGLVEIAGSATPLLMPASFEALAS
;
A
#
# COMPACT_ATOMS: atom_id res chain seq x y z
N MET A 1 27.03 -1.72 -0.85
CA MET A 1 26.02 -1.25 -1.82
C MET A 1 26.24 0.23 -2.10
N THR A 2 26.38 0.61 -3.36
CA THR A 2 26.45 2.02 -3.83
C THR A 2 25.13 2.39 -4.50
N ALA A 3 24.01 2.19 -3.82
CA ALA A 3 22.70 2.63 -4.32
C ALA A 3 22.67 4.16 -4.48
N ASP A 4 21.99 4.65 -5.51
CA ASP A 4 21.77 6.08 -5.74
C ASP A 4 20.84 6.63 -4.65
N ARG A 5 21.45 7.32 -3.70
CA ARG A 5 20.75 7.94 -2.57
C ARG A 5 19.86 9.09 -3.01
N SER A 6 20.23 9.82 -4.05
CA SER A 6 19.45 10.96 -4.55
C SER A 6 18.14 10.45 -5.15
N PHE A 7 18.21 9.35 -5.90
CA PHE A 7 17.04 8.66 -6.42
C PHE A 7 16.10 8.18 -5.31
N ILE A 8 16.63 7.49 -4.29
CA ILE A 8 15.84 7.00 -3.16
C ILE A 8 15.18 8.16 -2.39
N VAL A 9 15.94 9.22 -2.09
CA VAL A 9 15.42 10.41 -1.38
C VAL A 9 14.35 11.12 -2.21
N GLY A 10 14.54 11.25 -3.52
CA GLY A 10 13.54 11.83 -4.42
C GLY A 10 12.22 11.07 -4.38
N TRP A 11 12.28 9.74 -4.53
CA TRP A 11 11.09 8.89 -4.43
C TRP A 11 10.39 8.97 -3.07
N LEU A 12 11.14 8.91 -1.97
CA LEU A 12 10.56 9.06 -0.63
C LEU A 12 9.95 10.45 -0.42
N SER A 13 10.54 11.49 -1.01
CA SER A 13 9.98 12.85 -0.99
C SER A 13 8.63 12.93 -1.70
N ASP A 14 8.50 12.28 -2.85
CA ASP A 14 7.22 12.23 -3.57
C ASP A 14 6.16 11.50 -2.74
N LEU A 15 6.53 10.38 -2.11
CA LEU A 15 5.63 9.64 -1.21
C LEU A 15 5.24 10.45 0.03
N VAL A 16 6.16 11.20 0.64
CA VAL A 16 5.85 12.10 1.76
C VAL A 16 4.84 13.16 1.34
N ALA A 17 5.07 13.82 0.20
CA ALA A 17 4.18 14.85 -0.30
C ALA A 17 2.78 14.32 -0.64
N GLU A 18 2.68 13.08 -1.11
CA GLU A 18 1.42 12.47 -1.54
C GLU A 18 0.63 11.82 -0.41
N LEU A 19 1.30 11.12 0.52
CA LEU A 19 0.66 10.20 1.47
C LEU A 19 0.66 10.70 2.92
N VAL A 20 1.52 11.65 3.28
CA VAL A 20 1.60 12.15 4.66
C VAL A 20 0.73 13.40 4.79
N HIS A 21 -0.44 13.23 5.40
CA HIS A 21 -1.44 14.30 5.53
C HIS A 21 -1.32 15.10 6.84
N ASP A 22 -0.66 14.56 7.86
CA ASP A 22 -0.35 15.34 9.07
C ASP A 22 0.77 16.35 8.76
N GLU A 23 0.50 17.62 9.04
CA GLU A 23 1.42 18.72 8.67
C GLU A 23 2.73 18.69 9.46
N LEU A 24 2.72 18.19 10.70
CA LEU A 24 3.94 18.10 11.51
C LEU A 24 4.81 16.95 11.01
N ASP A 25 4.20 15.79 10.77
CA ASP A 25 4.91 14.61 10.23
C ASP A 25 5.45 14.88 8.83
N ARG A 26 4.69 15.59 7.98
CA ARG A 26 5.14 15.98 6.64
C ARG A 26 6.36 16.91 6.69
N ARG A 27 6.33 17.94 7.55
CA ARG A 27 7.47 18.87 7.73
C ARG A 27 8.69 18.18 8.32
N ASP A 28 8.49 17.29 9.28
CA ASP A 28 9.58 16.48 9.85
C ASP A 28 10.20 15.58 8.76
N GLY A 29 9.35 14.88 7.98
CA GLY A 29 9.78 14.06 6.85
C GLY A 29 10.59 14.84 5.81
N GLU A 30 10.10 16.00 5.36
CA GLU A 30 10.82 16.89 4.42
C GLU A 30 12.18 17.33 4.95
N LYS A 31 12.25 17.72 6.22
CA LYS A 31 13.50 18.12 6.87
C LYS A 31 14.49 16.96 6.95
N ARG A 32 14.00 15.77 7.31
CA ARG A 32 14.80 14.55 7.43
C ARG A 32 15.33 14.08 6.08
N LEU A 33 14.50 14.10 5.04
CA LEU A 33 14.90 13.81 3.66
C LEU A 33 15.99 14.76 3.15
N ALA A 34 15.87 16.06 3.44
CA ALA A 34 16.91 17.03 3.08
C ALA A 34 18.25 16.74 3.76
N ALA A 35 18.24 16.21 4.99
CA ALA A 35 19.45 15.83 5.72
C ALA A 35 20.00 14.46 5.31
N ALA A 36 19.15 13.54 4.83
CA ALA A 36 19.53 12.16 4.54
C ALA A 36 20.64 12.03 3.49
N ALA A 37 20.67 12.93 2.48
CA ALA A 37 21.60 12.85 1.36
C ALA A 37 23.09 12.90 1.77
N VAL A 38 23.41 13.50 2.93
CA VAL A 38 24.79 13.67 3.41
C VAL A 38 25.19 12.68 4.51
N LEU A 39 24.30 11.78 4.91
CA LEU A 39 24.57 10.80 5.97
C LEU A 39 25.61 9.75 5.55
N ALA A 40 26.24 9.10 6.54
CA ALA A 40 27.02 7.89 6.26
C ALA A 40 26.10 6.76 5.75
N ALA A 41 26.65 5.71 5.15
CA ALA A 41 25.83 4.65 4.52
C ALA A 41 24.90 3.93 5.51
N GLU A 42 25.39 3.63 6.72
CA GLU A 42 24.62 2.95 7.76
C GLU A 42 23.51 3.86 8.32
N GLU A 43 23.85 5.12 8.62
CA GLU A 43 22.90 6.13 9.08
C GLU A 43 21.82 6.41 8.02
N PHE A 44 22.21 6.48 6.74
CA PHE A 44 21.30 6.64 5.63
C PHE A 44 20.30 5.47 5.56
N ALA A 45 20.77 4.23 5.67
CA ALA A 45 19.91 3.05 5.63
C ALA A 45 18.88 3.05 6.77
N GLY A 46 19.32 3.35 8.00
CA GLY A 46 18.42 3.50 9.15
C GLY A 46 17.40 4.62 8.96
N GLU A 47 17.84 5.75 8.38
CA GLU A 47 17.00 6.91 8.15
C GLU A 47 15.90 6.64 7.11
N VAL A 48 16.25 6.04 5.95
CA VAL A 48 15.25 5.72 4.92
C VAL A 48 14.27 4.64 5.38
N LEU A 49 14.70 3.68 6.22
CA LEU A 49 13.82 2.70 6.86
C LEU A 49 12.85 3.37 7.85
N SER A 50 13.32 4.36 8.60
CA SER A 50 12.45 5.14 9.48
C SER A 50 11.46 5.99 8.70
N LEU A 51 11.87 6.61 7.59
CA LEU A 51 11.01 7.45 6.76
C LEU A 51 9.93 6.61 6.06
N ILE A 52 10.28 5.47 5.46
CA ILE A 52 9.27 4.61 4.82
C ILE A 52 8.25 4.06 5.83
N ARG A 53 8.66 3.86 7.09
CA ARG A 53 7.73 3.51 8.17
C ARG A 53 6.73 4.64 8.44
N ILE A 54 7.17 5.89 8.55
CA ILE A 54 6.29 7.05 8.78
C ILE A 54 5.29 7.22 7.63
N ILE A 55 5.79 7.12 6.39
CA ILE A 55 4.95 7.14 5.18
C ILE A 55 3.89 6.03 5.25
N ALA A 56 4.31 4.79 5.52
CA ALA A 56 3.41 3.66 5.63
C ALA A 56 2.40 3.78 6.78
N GLU A 57 2.80 4.40 7.90
CA GLU A 57 1.90 4.70 9.01
C GLU A 57 0.86 5.77 8.65
N SER A 58 1.12 6.61 7.66
CA SER A 58 0.17 7.62 7.18
C SER A 58 -0.88 7.06 6.21
N VAL A 59 -0.69 5.82 5.72
CA VAL A 59 -1.63 5.16 4.80
C VAL A 59 -2.81 4.56 5.57
N ASP A 60 -4.01 5.07 5.30
CA ASP A 60 -5.26 4.67 5.99
C ASP A 60 -6.34 4.10 5.05
N ALA A 61 -6.23 4.35 3.74
CA ALA A 61 -7.21 3.95 2.74
C ALA A 61 -6.61 3.05 1.64
N PRO A 62 -7.42 2.17 1.01
CA PRO A 62 -6.97 1.33 -0.11
C PRO A 62 -6.31 2.11 -1.26
N ALA A 63 -6.87 3.26 -1.63
CA ALA A 63 -6.31 4.07 -2.72
C ALA A 63 -4.93 4.66 -2.38
N ALA A 64 -4.69 5.01 -1.10
CA ALA A 64 -3.39 5.47 -0.62
C ALA A 64 -2.36 4.33 -0.62
N PHE A 65 -2.78 3.12 -0.23
CA PHE A 65 -1.95 1.92 -0.32
C PHE A 65 -1.55 1.62 -1.77
N ASP A 66 -2.46 1.81 -2.73
CA ASP A 66 -2.18 1.53 -4.13
C ASP A 66 -1.14 2.48 -4.75
N ARG A 67 -1.02 3.70 -4.21
CA ARG A 67 -0.01 4.70 -4.60
C ARG A 67 1.40 4.38 -4.10
N MET A 68 1.55 3.48 -3.12
CA MET A 68 2.87 2.98 -2.72
C MET A 68 3.43 2.02 -3.78
N SER A 69 4.13 2.57 -4.78
CA SER A 69 4.77 1.81 -5.84
C SER A 69 6.27 2.06 -5.92
N ALA A 70 7.03 1.02 -6.29
CA ALA A 70 8.45 1.16 -6.57
C ALA A 70 8.64 1.94 -7.87
N PRO A 71 9.48 2.99 -7.88
CA PRO A 71 9.93 3.60 -9.13
C PRO A 71 10.84 2.61 -9.87
N GLN A 72 10.91 2.76 -11.19
CA GLN A 72 11.85 2.00 -12.01
C GLN A 72 13.25 2.62 -11.85
N ALA A 73 14.16 1.88 -11.23
CA ALA A 73 15.57 2.26 -11.13
C ALA A 73 16.36 1.67 -12.30
N ASP A 74 17.35 2.42 -12.79
CA ASP A 74 18.25 1.98 -13.86
C ASP A 74 19.36 1.05 -13.33
N GLU A 75 19.74 1.23 -12.06
CA GLU A 75 20.79 0.46 -11.38
C GLU A 75 20.20 -0.63 -10.48
N VAL A 76 20.81 -1.81 -10.51
CA VAL A 76 20.34 -2.99 -9.76
C VAL A 76 20.37 -2.72 -8.26
N GLU A 77 21.45 -2.18 -7.73
CA GLU A 77 21.60 -1.89 -6.29
C GLU A 77 20.58 -0.88 -5.79
N THR A 78 20.23 0.10 -6.62
CA THR A 78 19.19 1.09 -6.32
C THR A 78 17.80 0.43 -6.35
N GLY A 79 17.54 -0.42 -7.35
CA GLY A 79 16.31 -1.22 -7.43
C GLY A 79 16.14 -2.16 -6.25
N ASP A 80 17.21 -2.82 -5.81
CA ASP A 80 17.24 -3.72 -4.66
C ASP A 80 16.90 -2.99 -3.35
N ALA A 81 17.51 -1.81 -3.12
CA ALA A 81 17.20 -0.98 -1.96
C ALA A 81 15.73 -0.50 -1.97
N VAL A 82 15.21 -0.09 -3.13
CA VAL A 82 13.80 0.29 -3.30
C VAL A 82 12.87 -0.90 -3.05
N ALA A 83 13.22 -2.10 -3.52
CA ALA A 83 12.42 -3.30 -3.30
C ALA A 83 12.30 -3.64 -1.81
N VAL A 84 13.40 -3.54 -1.06
CA VAL A 84 13.39 -3.73 0.40
C VAL A 84 12.53 -2.66 1.09
N LEU A 85 12.70 -1.38 0.75
CA LEU A 85 11.91 -0.30 1.34
C LEU A 85 10.42 -0.45 1.03
N LEU A 86 10.06 -0.77 -0.21
CA LEU A 86 8.67 -0.99 -0.60
C LEU A 86 8.06 -2.19 0.14
N ALA A 87 8.81 -3.29 0.29
CA ALA A 87 8.35 -4.46 1.04
C ALA A 87 8.02 -4.09 2.50
N VAL A 88 8.90 -3.33 3.16
CA VAL A 88 8.68 -2.82 4.51
C VAL A 88 7.46 -1.90 4.56
N GLY A 89 7.39 -0.93 3.65
CA GLY A 89 6.30 0.04 3.60
C GLY A 89 4.93 -0.62 3.41
N LEU A 90 4.79 -1.52 2.43
CA LEU A 90 3.55 -2.24 2.19
C LEU A 90 3.20 -3.18 3.34
N ALA A 91 4.18 -3.84 3.96
CA ALA A 91 3.92 -4.72 5.10
C ALA A 91 3.36 -3.94 6.31
N VAL A 92 3.85 -2.72 6.55
CA VAL A 92 3.37 -1.83 7.63
C VAL A 92 2.02 -1.20 7.27
N ALA A 93 1.88 -0.63 6.07
CA ALA A 93 0.65 0.02 5.65
C ALA A 93 -0.53 -0.97 5.56
N GLY A 94 -0.29 -2.15 5.00
CA GLY A 94 -1.33 -3.12 4.68
C GLY A 94 -2.12 -3.63 5.88
N VAL A 95 -1.50 -3.69 7.06
CA VAL A 95 -2.18 -4.11 8.30
C VAL A 95 -3.01 -3.01 8.95
N LYS A 96 -2.78 -1.74 8.57
CA LYS A 96 -3.51 -0.58 9.11
C LYS A 96 -4.74 -0.22 8.28
N VAL A 97 -4.67 -0.41 6.97
CA VAL A 97 -5.74 -0.04 6.05
C VAL A 97 -7.03 -0.78 6.39
N ALA A 98 -8.13 -0.04 6.46
CA ALA A 98 -9.46 -0.60 6.62
C ALA A 98 -9.97 -1.17 5.28
N TRP A 99 -9.69 -2.45 5.03
CA TRP A 99 -10.10 -3.12 3.78
C TRP A 99 -11.62 -3.36 3.75
N PRO A 100 -12.37 -2.70 2.84
CA PRO A 100 -13.83 -2.73 2.88
C PRO A 100 -14.43 -4.05 2.36
N SER A 101 -13.65 -4.83 1.62
CA SER A 101 -14.11 -6.08 1.01
C SER A 101 -13.03 -7.17 1.04
N ARG A 102 -13.48 -8.42 1.05
CA ARG A 102 -12.59 -9.58 0.99
C ARG A 102 -11.68 -9.59 -0.25
N PRO A 103 -12.16 -9.30 -1.48
CA PRO A 103 -11.30 -9.22 -2.66
C PRO A 103 -10.20 -8.17 -2.53
N MET A 104 -10.50 -7.00 -1.97
CA MET A 104 -9.51 -5.93 -1.77
C MET A 104 -8.44 -6.33 -0.75
N ALA A 105 -8.84 -6.89 0.40
CA ALA A 105 -7.89 -7.41 1.39
C ALA A 105 -6.99 -8.52 0.80
N ARG A 106 -7.56 -9.40 -0.05
CA ARG A 106 -6.79 -10.43 -0.76
C ARG A 106 -5.81 -9.84 -1.78
N ALA A 107 -6.21 -8.82 -2.52
CA ALA A 107 -5.35 -8.12 -3.46
C ALA A 107 -4.16 -7.46 -2.73
N ALA A 108 -4.44 -6.79 -1.60
CA ALA A 108 -3.42 -6.22 -0.74
C ALA A 108 -2.44 -7.26 -0.22
N ARG A 109 -2.94 -8.40 0.30
CA ARG A 109 -2.11 -9.53 0.72
C ARG A 109 -1.19 -10.01 -0.41
N THR A 110 -1.71 -10.19 -1.61
CA THR A 110 -0.92 -10.62 -2.78
C THR A 110 0.17 -9.59 -3.11
N ARG A 111 -0.15 -8.29 -3.05
CA ARG A 111 0.80 -7.21 -3.30
C ARG A 111 1.92 -7.17 -2.26
N ILE A 112 1.60 -7.37 -0.98
CA ILE A 112 2.59 -7.47 0.11
C ILE A 112 3.50 -8.68 -0.11
N ALA A 113 2.93 -9.84 -0.44
CA ALA A 113 3.72 -11.04 -0.71
C ALA A 113 4.67 -10.85 -1.91
N ALA A 114 4.20 -10.23 -2.99
CA ALA A 114 5.02 -9.97 -4.18
C ALA A 114 6.16 -8.98 -3.89
N ALA A 115 5.88 -7.91 -3.16
CA ALA A 115 6.92 -6.96 -2.74
C ALA A 115 7.92 -7.62 -1.78
N GLY A 116 7.44 -8.45 -0.86
CA GLY A 116 8.28 -9.23 0.05
C GLY A 116 9.19 -10.21 -0.69
N GLU A 117 8.69 -10.91 -1.72
CA GLU A 117 9.50 -11.79 -2.57
C GLU A 117 10.62 -11.00 -3.28
N ALA A 118 10.29 -9.85 -3.86
CA ALA A 118 11.29 -8.97 -4.50
C ALA A 118 12.34 -8.47 -3.50
N GLY A 119 11.92 -8.00 -2.33
CA GLY A 119 12.84 -7.55 -1.28
C GLY A 119 13.71 -8.69 -0.72
N LEU A 120 13.16 -9.88 -0.53
CA LEU A 120 13.93 -11.04 -0.07
C LEU A 120 14.92 -11.54 -1.13
N ALA A 121 14.58 -11.45 -2.41
CA ALA A 121 15.50 -11.77 -3.51
C ALA A 121 16.70 -10.80 -3.51
N ALA A 122 16.45 -9.50 -3.36
CA ALA A 122 17.48 -8.47 -3.24
C ALA A 122 18.43 -8.77 -2.05
N VAL A 123 17.88 -9.03 -0.86
CA VAL A 123 18.69 -9.32 0.33
C VAL A 123 19.45 -10.65 0.19
N SER A 124 18.86 -11.66 -0.45
CA SER A 124 19.55 -12.93 -0.71
C SER A 124 20.78 -12.75 -1.61
N GLY A 125 20.78 -11.76 -2.51
CA GLY A 125 21.93 -11.42 -3.34
C GLY A 125 23.15 -10.93 -2.56
N MET A 126 22.96 -10.46 -1.33
CA MET A 126 24.03 -9.96 -0.45
C MET A 126 24.85 -11.08 0.21
N GLY A 127 24.44 -12.35 0.07
CA GLY A 127 25.12 -13.49 0.68
C GLY A 127 25.01 -13.48 2.22
N GLY A 128 26.05 -13.96 2.90
CA GLY A 128 26.03 -14.15 4.36
C GLY A 128 25.83 -12.86 5.17
N GLU A 129 26.24 -11.70 4.64
CA GLU A 129 26.07 -10.40 5.29
C GLU A 129 24.60 -9.96 5.35
N GLY A 130 23.75 -10.48 4.46
CA GLY A 130 22.31 -10.18 4.41
C GLY A 130 21.46 -11.08 5.30
N ALA A 131 22.02 -12.06 6.00
CA ALA A 131 21.24 -13.11 6.68
C ALA A 131 20.28 -12.56 7.75
N ASP A 132 20.74 -11.61 8.57
CA ASP A 132 19.91 -11.00 9.63
C ASP A 132 18.79 -10.14 9.03
N LEU A 133 19.11 -9.36 7.99
CA LEU A 133 18.13 -8.56 7.26
C LEU A 133 17.08 -9.45 6.58
N TYR A 134 17.50 -10.58 6.01
CA TYR A 134 16.61 -11.55 5.37
C TYR A 134 15.64 -12.13 6.40
N ALA A 135 16.15 -12.58 7.55
CA ALA A 135 15.33 -13.14 8.62
C ALA A 135 14.32 -12.11 9.15
N TRP A 136 14.77 -10.87 9.37
CA TRP A 136 13.90 -9.78 9.81
C TRP A 136 12.81 -9.45 8.79
N LEU A 137 13.17 -9.26 7.52
CA LEU A 137 12.22 -8.90 6.46
C LEU A 137 11.22 -10.05 6.21
N SER A 138 11.70 -11.29 6.20
CA SER A 138 10.86 -12.48 6.04
C SER A 138 9.81 -12.58 7.15
N ASN A 139 10.21 -12.33 8.40
CA ASN A 139 9.29 -12.30 9.52
C ASN A 139 8.26 -11.16 9.41
N LEU A 140 8.71 -9.94 9.08
CA LEU A 140 7.83 -8.78 8.90
C LEU A 140 6.75 -9.05 7.84
N VAL A 141 7.15 -9.51 6.66
CA VAL A 141 6.25 -9.84 5.55
C VAL A 141 5.30 -10.98 5.95
N SER A 142 5.81 -12.04 6.58
CA SER A 142 5.00 -13.19 7.01
C SER A 142 3.92 -12.80 8.02
N VAL A 143 4.27 -11.97 9.01
CA VAL A 143 3.31 -11.45 9.98
C VAL A 143 2.27 -10.57 9.30
N SER A 144 2.68 -9.67 8.41
CA SER A 144 1.77 -8.79 7.69
C SER A 144 0.79 -9.57 6.82
N VAL A 145 1.29 -10.50 6.00
CA VAL A 145 0.46 -11.39 5.16
C VAL A 145 -0.53 -12.19 5.99
N ARG A 146 -0.14 -12.67 7.18
CA ARG A 146 -1.04 -13.37 8.09
C ARG A 146 -2.15 -12.45 8.60
N VAL A 147 -1.80 -11.26 9.11
CA VAL A 147 -2.78 -10.28 9.61
C VAL A 147 -3.76 -9.87 8.52
N VAL A 148 -3.28 -9.54 7.31
CA VAL A 148 -4.16 -9.18 6.19
C VAL A 148 -5.03 -10.37 5.76
N SER A 149 -4.54 -11.60 5.88
CA SER A 149 -5.35 -12.80 5.64
C SER A 149 -6.48 -12.96 6.66
N GLU A 150 -6.21 -12.68 7.93
CA GLU A 150 -7.22 -12.66 9.00
C GLU A 150 -8.25 -11.55 8.75
N ILE A 151 -7.82 -10.35 8.33
CA ILE A 151 -8.72 -9.27 7.91
C ILE A 151 -9.59 -9.74 6.73
N ALA A 152 -9.00 -10.35 5.70
CA ALA A 152 -9.72 -10.84 4.53
C ALA A 152 -10.75 -11.93 4.87
N ALA A 153 -10.45 -12.80 5.84
CA ALA A 153 -11.37 -13.83 6.30
C ALA A 153 -12.62 -13.22 6.94
N ASN A 154 -12.45 -12.14 7.70
CA ASN A 154 -13.53 -11.43 8.40
C ASN A 154 -14.22 -10.35 7.55
N ALA A 155 -13.61 -9.92 6.43
CA ALA A 155 -14.16 -8.91 5.56
C ALA A 155 -15.40 -9.41 4.78
N VAL A 156 -16.29 -8.45 4.48
CA VAL A 156 -17.55 -8.70 3.78
C VAL A 156 -17.27 -9.23 2.36
N PRO A 157 -17.92 -10.34 1.94
CA PRO A 157 -17.78 -10.83 0.58
C PRO A 157 -18.44 -9.89 -0.42
N VAL A 158 -17.98 -9.93 -1.66
CA VAL A 158 -18.57 -9.21 -2.78
C VAL A 158 -19.51 -10.13 -3.52
N VAL A 159 -20.69 -9.62 -3.89
CA VAL A 159 -21.70 -10.31 -4.68
C VAL A 159 -21.95 -9.55 -5.97
N ARG A 160 -22.31 -10.29 -7.02
CA ARG A 160 -22.71 -9.71 -8.29
C ARG A 160 -24.19 -9.33 -8.24
N VAL A 161 -24.47 -8.05 -8.43
CA VAL A 161 -25.83 -7.51 -8.52
C VAL A 161 -26.15 -7.24 -9.98
N ALA A 162 -27.35 -7.64 -10.41
CA ALA A 162 -27.84 -7.36 -11.75
C ALA A 162 -29.20 -6.66 -11.67
N THR A 163 -29.31 -5.50 -12.31
CA THR A 163 -30.53 -4.74 -12.51
C THR A 163 -30.96 -4.81 -13.98
N LYS A 164 -32.22 -4.49 -14.25
CA LYS A 164 -32.74 -4.48 -15.63
C LYS A 164 -32.28 -3.25 -16.42
N LEU A 165 -31.91 -2.18 -15.72
CA LEU A 165 -31.56 -0.87 -16.28
C LEU A 165 -30.45 -0.26 -15.43
N SER A 166 -29.68 0.65 -16.02
CA SER A 166 -28.75 1.50 -15.28
C SER A 166 -29.51 2.45 -14.36
N LEU A 167 -29.08 2.52 -13.11
CA LEU A 167 -29.68 3.37 -12.08
C LEU A 167 -28.59 4.21 -11.40
N PRO A 168 -28.94 5.35 -10.79
CA PRO A 168 -28.00 6.08 -9.94
C PRO A 168 -27.58 5.24 -8.72
N SER A 169 -26.32 5.38 -8.33
CA SER A 169 -25.70 4.70 -7.18
C SER A 169 -26.46 4.93 -5.86
N SER A 170 -27.05 6.10 -5.65
CA SER A 170 -27.86 6.41 -4.46
C SER A 170 -29.14 5.59 -4.37
N VAL A 171 -29.81 5.37 -5.51
CA VAL A 171 -31.00 4.52 -5.60
C VAL A 171 -30.62 3.06 -5.35
N LEU A 172 -29.52 2.60 -5.96
CA LEU A 172 -29.01 1.24 -5.78
C LEU A 172 -28.58 0.98 -4.33
N ALA A 173 -27.89 1.92 -3.70
CA ALA A 173 -27.47 1.81 -2.31
C ALA A 173 -28.66 1.73 -1.36
N TYR A 174 -29.69 2.56 -1.57
CA TYR A 174 -30.93 2.45 -0.79
C TYR A 174 -31.64 1.11 -1.00
N GLN A 175 -31.70 0.60 -2.23
CA GLN A 175 -32.34 -0.69 -2.54
C GLN A 175 -31.59 -1.89 -1.95
N LEU A 176 -30.25 -1.87 -1.97
CA LEU A 176 -29.41 -2.98 -1.50
C LEU A 176 -29.20 -2.96 0.02
N TYR A 177 -29.05 -1.77 0.60
CA TYR A 177 -28.59 -1.60 1.98
C TYR A 177 -29.58 -0.85 2.88
N GLY A 178 -30.67 -0.31 2.32
CA GLY A 178 -31.59 0.57 3.05
C GLY A 178 -31.03 1.97 3.34
N ASP A 179 -29.85 2.29 2.82
CA ASP A 179 -29.14 3.54 3.10
C ASP A 179 -28.47 4.11 1.83
N ALA A 180 -28.95 5.28 1.41
CA ALA A 180 -28.42 5.99 0.25
C ALA A 180 -27.02 6.59 0.48
N SER A 181 -26.60 6.78 1.74
CA SER A 181 -25.28 7.33 2.08
C SER A 181 -24.14 6.40 1.66
N ARG A 182 -24.42 5.10 1.49
CA ARG A 182 -23.48 4.08 1.03
C ARG A 182 -23.20 4.10 -0.48
N ALA A 183 -23.75 5.08 -1.21
CA ALA A 183 -23.60 5.21 -2.65
C ALA A 183 -22.14 5.30 -3.10
N GLN A 184 -21.31 6.06 -2.40
CA GLN A 184 -19.91 6.25 -2.77
C GLN A 184 -19.13 4.93 -2.70
N GLY A 185 -19.24 4.19 -1.59
CA GLY A 185 -18.59 2.89 -1.47
C GLY A 185 -19.10 1.87 -2.51
N LEU A 186 -20.36 1.99 -2.95
CA LEU A 186 -20.87 1.15 -4.04
C LEU A 186 -20.22 1.51 -5.39
N VAL A 187 -20.01 2.79 -5.69
CA VAL A 187 -19.31 3.23 -6.90
C VAL A 187 -17.87 2.73 -6.92
N GLU A 188 -17.18 2.85 -5.78
CA GLU A 188 -15.79 2.41 -5.59
C GLU A 188 -15.65 0.90 -5.83
N ILE A 189 -16.52 0.08 -5.22
CA ILE A 189 -16.48 -1.38 -5.39
C ILE A 189 -16.89 -1.81 -6.79
N ALA A 190 -17.87 -1.14 -7.39
CA ALA A 190 -18.30 -1.44 -8.75
C ALA A 190 -17.28 -1.00 -9.81
N GLY A 191 -16.26 -0.21 -9.45
CA GLY A 191 -15.32 0.40 -10.39
C GLY A 191 -16.01 1.31 -11.41
N SER A 192 -17.15 1.92 -11.03
CA SER A 192 -17.93 2.73 -11.95
C SER A 192 -17.36 4.15 -12.04
N ALA A 193 -17.17 4.64 -13.27
CA ALA A 193 -16.68 6.00 -13.50
C ALA A 193 -17.72 7.09 -13.17
N THR A 194 -19.02 6.74 -13.19
CA THR A 194 -20.11 7.72 -13.08
C THR A 194 -21.17 7.27 -12.07
N PRO A 195 -21.32 7.98 -10.93
CA PRO A 195 -22.33 7.64 -9.91
C PRO A 195 -23.78 7.72 -10.40
N LEU A 196 -24.06 8.48 -11.47
CA LEU A 196 -25.41 8.67 -12.02
C LEU A 196 -25.86 7.54 -12.96
N LEU A 197 -24.91 6.78 -13.53
CA LEU A 197 -25.16 5.73 -14.52
C LEU A 197 -24.35 4.49 -14.15
N MET A 198 -24.76 3.81 -13.08
CA MET A 198 -24.15 2.53 -12.73
C MET A 198 -24.47 1.48 -13.80
N PRO A 199 -23.54 0.57 -14.10
CA PRO A 199 -23.80 -0.49 -15.06
C PRO A 199 -24.91 -1.42 -14.56
N ALA A 200 -25.67 -2.01 -15.47
CA ALA A 200 -26.77 -2.93 -15.13
C ALA A 200 -26.29 -4.23 -14.44
N SER A 201 -24.99 -4.53 -14.47
CA SER A 201 -24.36 -5.61 -13.72
C SER A 201 -23.12 -5.06 -13.05
N PHE A 202 -23.03 -5.18 -11.73
CA PHE A 202 -21.93 -4.64 -10.93
C PHE A 202 -21.64 -5.49 -9.69
N GLU A 203 -20.52 -5.21 -9.06
CA GLU A 203 -20.11 -5.81 -7.79
C GLU A 203 -20.54 -4.92 -6.61
N ALA A 204 -21.05 -5.55 -5.55
CA ALA A 204 -21.52 -4.89 -4.34
C ALA A 204 -21.12 -5.71 -3.10
N LEU A 205 -21.06 -5.07 -1.93
CA LEU A 205 -20.90 -5.82 -0.68
C LEU A 205 -22.16 -6.65 -0.41
N ALA A 206 -21.98 -7.85 0.10
CA ALA A 206 -23.10 -8.60 0.67
C ALA A 206 -23.71 -7.81 1.85
N SER A 207 -25.04 -7.74 1.90
CA SER A 207 -25.81 -7.19 3.02
C SER A 207 -26.16 -8.25 4.06
#